data_AF-A0A1Z4ENZ7-F1
#
_entry.id   AF-A0A1Z4ENZ7-F1
#
_cell.length_a   1.000
_cell.length_b   1.000
_cell.length_c   1.000
_cell.angle_alpha   90.00
_cell.angle_beta   90.00
_cell.angle_gamma   90.00
#
_symmetry.space_group_name_H-M   'P 1'
#
loop_
_entity.id
_entity.type
_entity.pdbx_description
1 polymer ?
#
loop_
_entity_poly.entity_id
_entity_poly.type
_entity_poly.pdbx_seq_one_letter_code
_entity_poly.pdbx_strand_id
1 'polypeptide(L)' 'MSNPVAGSKTTPTRAIDLSATSAALWLAATAFLALLAIYFVGVDQGAVSVFGSDTHVHEFVHDARHLLGFPCH' A
#
# COMPACT_ATOMS: atom_id res chain seq x y z
N MET A 1 26.33 7.86 62.42
CA MET A 1 25.56 8.71 61.51
C MET A 1 25.51 7.99 60.16
N SER A 2 24.42 7.29 59.86
CA SER A 2 24.28 6.46 58.66
C SER A 2 23.49 7.24 57.62
N ASN A 3 24.07 7.53 56.45
CA ASN A 3 23.39 8.26 55.39
C ASN A 3 22.76 7.27 54.40
N PRO A 4 21.46 7.39 54.05
CA PRO A 4 20.87 6.51 53.06
C PRO A 4 21.21 7.06 51.66
N VAL A 5 21.95 6.29 50.86
CA VAL A 5 22.01 6.55 49.41
C VAL A 5 20.67 6.14 48.83
N ALA A 6 19.81 7.12 48.59
CA ALA A 6 18.59 6.94 47.82
C ALA A 6 18.98 6.55 46.39
N GLY A 7 18.77 5.28 46.03
CA GLY A 7 18.99 4.80 44.67
C GLY A 7 18.07 5.52 43.70
N SER A 8 18.62 6.33 42.81
CA SER A 8 17.87 6.95 41.73
C SER A 8 17.38 5.87 40.77
N LYS A 9 16.06 5.69 40.65
CA LYS A 9 15.49 4.86 39.59
C LYS A 9 15.69 5.57 38.26
N THR A 10 16.63 5.09 37.45
CA THR A 10 16.82 5.56 36.08
C THR A 10 15.65 5.09 35.23
N THR A 11 14.78 6.01 34.83
CA THR A 11 13.71 5.72 33.86
C THR A 11 14.35 5.44 32.50
N PRO A 12 14.12 4.28 31.88
CA PRO A 12 14.71 3.98 30.58
C PRO A 12 14.10 4.89 29.52
N THR A 13 14.92 5.72 28.89
CA THR A 13 14.56 6.48 27.69
C THR A 13 14.41 5.49 26.54
N ARG A 14 13.20 5.34 26.00
CA ARG A 14 12.95 4.46 24.84
C ARG A 14 13.56 5.09 23.60
N ALA A 15 14.63 4.49 23.09
CA ALA A 15 15.21 4.86 21.81
C ALA A 15 14.24 4.48 20.68
N ILE A 16 14.08 5.38 19.71
CA ILE A 16 13.29 5.11 18.50
C ILE A 16 14.14 4.25 17.57
N ASP A 17 13.62 3.08 17.18
CA ASP A 17 14.24 2.24 16.17
C ASP A 17 13.98 2.85 14.78
N LEU A 18 14.96 3.61 14.30
CA LEU A 18 14.93 4.23 12.97
C LEU A 18 14.85 3.19 11.85
N SER A 19 15.38 1.98 12.06
CA SER A 19 15.34 0.90 11.07
C SER A 19 13.92 0.36 10.94
N ALA A 20 13.29 0.02 12.07
CA ALA A 20 11.91 -0.45 12.08
C ALA A 20 10.94 0.62 11.54
N THR A 21 11.17 1.89 11.87
CA THR A 21 10.37 3.02 11.37
C THR A 21 10.53 3.18 9.86
N SER A 22 11.76 3.13 9.34
CA SER A 22 12.04 3.20 7.90
C SER A 22 11.42 2.04 7.14
N ALA A 23 11.54 0.81 7.66
CA ALA A 23 10.91 -0.37 7.08
C ALA A 23 9.38 -0.23 7.04
N ALA A 24 8.76 0.23 8.12
CA ALA A 24 7.32 0.46 8.17
C ALA A 24 6.87 1.51 7.14
N LEU A 25 7.64 2.59 6.95
CA LEU A 25 7.36 3.61 5.94
C LEU A 25 7.44 3.04 4.53
N TRP A 26 8.48 2.27 4.21
CA TRP A 26 8.63 1.64 2.90
C TRP A 26 7.52 0.63 2.62
N LEU A 27 7.15 -0.19 3.61
CA LEU A 27 6.05 -1.14 3.47
C LEU A 27 4.71 -0.42 3.28
N ALA A 28 4.44 0.62 4.05
CA ALA A 28 3.22 1.41 3.93
C ALA A 28 3.13 2.10 2.57
N ALA A 29 4.22 2.72 2.10
CA ALA A 29 4.27 3.35 0.79
C ALA A 29 4.05 2.34 -0.34
N THR A 30 4.71 1.18 -0.27
CA THR A 30 4.57 0.11 -1.26
C THR A 30 3.15 -0.46 -1.27
N ALA A 31 2.58 -0.74 -0.10
CA ALA A 31 1.20 -1.21 0.03
C ALA A 31 0.21 -0.18 -0.53
N PHE A 32 0.41 1.10 -0.22
CA PHE A 32 -0.42 2.18 -0.76
C PHE A 32 -0.34 2.25 -2.30
N LEU A 33 0.87 2.20 -2.88
CA LEU A 33 1.03 2.16 -4.34
C LEU A 33 0.36 0.91 -4.95
N ALA A 34 0.51 -0.25 -4.32
CA ALA A 34 -0.13 -1.48 -4.80
C ALA A 34 -1.66 -1.36 -4.78
N LEU A 35 -2.23 -0.82 -3.71
CA LEU A 35 -3.67 -0.57 -3.61
C LEU A 35 -4.13 0.45 -4.66
N LEU A 36 -3.33 1.49 -4.93
CA LEU A 36 -3.63 2.47 -5.96
C LEU A 36 -3.64 1.84 -7.35
N ALA A 37 -2.66 0.99 -7.66
CA ALA A 37 -2.63 0.23 -8.91
C ALA A 37 -3.84 -0.68 -9.06
N ILE A 38 -4.18 -1.44 -8.01
CA ILE A 38 -5.37 -2.30 -7.99
C ILE A 38 -6.66 -1.48 -8.16
N TYR A 39 -6.74 -0.30 -7.53
CA TYR A 39 -7.90 0.60 -7.67
C TYR A 39 -8.06 1.08 -9.11
N PHE A 40 -6.99 1.55 -9.76
CA PHE A 40 -7.06 2.02 -11.15
C PHE A 40 -7.41 0.89 -12.11
N VAL A 41 -6.78 -0.28 -11.96
CA VAL A 41 -7.14 -1.47 -12.74
C VAL A 41 -8.60 -1.87 -12.46
N GLY A 42 -9.04 -1.87 -11.21
CA GLY A 42 -10.43 -2.17 -10.85
C GLY A 42 -11.43 -1.20 -11.45
N VAL A 43 -11.14 0.10 -11.45
CA VAL A 43 -11.98 1.13 -12.09
C VAL A 43 -12.08 0.89 -13.59
N ASP A 44 -10.95 0.63 -14.26
CA ASP A 44 -10.87 0.36 -15.70
C ASP A 44 -11.71 -0.85 -16.15
N GLN A 45 -11.70 -1.89 -15.31
CA GLN A 45 -12.41 -3.14 -15.53
C GLN A 45 -13.87 -3.10 -15.01
N GLY A 46 -14.34 -1.94 -14.53
CA GLY A 46 -15.71 -1.74 -14.06
C GLY A 46 -16.02 -2.30 -12.65
N ALA A 47 -15.02 -2.73 -11.88
CA ALA A 47 -15.20 -3.21 -10.50
C ALA A 47 -15.62 -2.09 -9.54
N VAL A 48 -15.34 -0.83 -9.88
CA VAL A 48 -15.77 0.37 -9.14
C VAL A 48 -16.18 1.46 -10.13
N SER A 49 -17.43 1.91 -10.09
CA SER A 49 -17.97 2.88 -11.05
C SER A 49 -17.95 4.30 -10.47
N VAL A 50 -16.92 5.08 -10.79
CA VAL A 50 -16.75 6.49 -10.34
C VAL A 50 -17.28 7.48 -11.38
N PHE A 51 -17.23 7.13 -12.67
CA PHE A 51 -17.63 7.99 -13.78
C PHE A 51 -18.79 7.42 -14.63
N GLY A 52 -19.53 6.43 -14.10
CA GLY A 52 -20.52 5.67 -14.87
C GLY A 52 -19.96 4.35 -15.39
N SER A 53 -20.75 3.60 -16.15
CA SER A 53 -20.43 2.27 -16.65
C SER A 53 -19.42 2.26 -17.82
N ASP A 54 -18.60 3.30 -17.98
CA ASP A 54 -17.66 3.43 -19.11
C ASP A 54 -16.36 2.65 -18.87
N THR A 55 -16.13 1.61 -19.68
CA THR A 55 -14.95 0.74 -19.66
C THR A 55 -14.19 0.78 -21.00
N HIS A 56 -14.04 1.96 -21.61
CA HIS A 56 -13.47 2.10 -22.97
C HIS A 56 -12.07 1.49 -23.13
N VAL A 57 -11.23 1.57 -22.10
CA VAL A 57 -9.89 1.00 -22.14
C VAL A 57 -9.96 -0.53 -22.03
N HIS A 58 -10.86 -1.08 -21.20
CA HIS A 58 -11.12 -2.51 -21.14
C HIS A 58 -11.56 -3.05 -22.49
N GLU A 59 -12.50 -2.39 -23.16
CA GLU A 59 -12.98 -2.78 -24.49
C GLU A 59 -11.88 -2.66 -25.55
N PHE A 60 -11.10 -1.57 -25.54
CA PHE A 60 -9.96 -1.40 -26.45
C PHE A 60 -8.92 -2.52 -26.30
N VAL A 61 -8.56 -2.88 -25.07
CA VAL A 61 -7.60 -3.96 -24.80
C VAL A 61 -8.18 -5.33 -25.14
N HIS A 62 -9.46 -5.53 -24.83
CA HIS A 62 -10.20 -6.74 -25.17
C HIS A 62 -10.26 -6.94 -26.70
N ASP A 63 -10.50 -5.88 -27.46
CA ASP A 63 -10.53 -5.90 -28.92
C ASP A 63 -9.15 -6.09 -29.54
N ALA A 64 -8.11 -5.44 -29.00
CA ALA A 64 -6.73 -5.62 -29.45
C ALA A 64 -6.27 -7.08 -29.29
N ARG A 65 -6.67 -7.74 -28.20
CA ARG A 65 -6.40 -9.16 -27.97
C ARG A 65 -7.06 -10.05 -29.03
N HIS A 66 -8.29 -9.74 -29.39
CA HIS A 66 -9.01 -10.45 -30.46
C HIS A 66 -8.37 -10.20 -31.83
N LEU A 67 -7.94 -8.97 -32.10
CA LEU A 67 -7.21 -8.63 -33.32
C LEU A 67 -5.90 -9.42 -33.45
N LEU A 68 -5.21 -9.67 -32.33
CA LEU A 68 -4.01 -10.50 -32.28
C LEU A 68 -4.29 -12.01 -32.28
N GLY A 69 -5.57 -12.42 -32.41
CA GLY A 69 -5.99 -13.82 -32.51
C GLY A 69 -6.01 -14.60 -31.20
N PHE A 70 -5.84 -13.92 -30.05
CA PHE A 70 -5.93 -14.57 -28.76
C PHE A 70 -7.40 -14.83 -28.39
N PRO A 71 -7.81 -16.09 -28.11
CA PRO A 71 -9.21 -16.45 -27.85
C PRO A 71 -9.70 -15.96 -26.49
N CYS A 72 -10.94 -15.47 -26.41
CA CYS A 72 -11.65 -15.24 -25.15
C CYS A 72 -12.46 -16.44 -24.68
N HIS A 73 -12.68 -16.52 -23.36
CA HIS A 73 -13.57 -17.49 -22.73
C HIS A 73 -15.03 -17.08 -22.95
#